data_AF-A0A7W9XBH6-F1
#
_entry.id   AF-A0A7W9XBH6-F1
#
_cell.length_a   1.000
_cell.length_b   1.000
_cell.length_c   1.000
_cell.angle_alpha   90.00
_cell.angle_beta   90.00
_cell.angle_gamma   90.00
#
_symmetry.space_group_name_H-M   'P 1'
#
loop_
_entity.id
_entity.type
_entity.pdbx_description
1 polymer ?
#
loop_
_entity_poly.entity_id
_entity_poly.type
_entity_poly.pdbx_seq_one_letter_code
_entity_poly.pdbx_strand_id
1 'polypeptide(L)'
;MAISAIQSHIRSIEKNGILYEEKNFDKRIEAIDFIEFHIIDQLEDLLQKTTAPDELHLLKDRAEKIKTKLEEIDSKLFQKLRADIRSGRCAGNEFKAMINKYVDLDLNDSQHQQQAGYDNLDIFINGLFSPQAMPEQTKELEPEMVYYQKTPARVVFEMAELVPFTEEDVFFDLGSGLGQVAMLVNLLTGVTVKGVEFEPAFCDYARNCAAELNLSEVKFINTDARQADYSEGTIFFMFTPFKGEIMQEVLAALRKESLLGKIMIITYGPCTAEVGLQDWLSPVSMKDDNMYKLTVFTSC
;
A
#
# COMPACT_ATOMS: atom_id res chain seq x y z
N MET A 1 -32.00 -10.52 -0.16
CA MET A 1 -32.63 -10.71 -1.50
C MET A 1 -33.56 -11.92 -1.49
N ALA A 2 -34.45 -12.08 -2.48
CA ALA A 2 -35.16 -13.35 -2.66
C ALA A 2 -34.18 -14.45 -3.12
N ILE A 3 -34.43 -15.71 -2.75
CA ILE A 3 -33.57 -16.86 -3.14
C ILE A 3 -33.39 -16.95 -4.66
N SER A 4 -34.45 -16.70 -5.43
CA SER A 4 -34.41 -16.68 -6.89
C SER A 4 -33.48 -15.59 -7.47
N ALA A 5 -33.37 -14.44 -6.79
CA ALA A 5 -32.44 -13.38 -7.17
C ALA A 5 -31.00 -13.81 -6.90
N ILE A 6 -30.72 -14.40 -5.73
CA ILE A 6 -29.39 -14.95 -5.38
C ILE A 6 -28.96 -16.00 -6.42
N GLN A 7 -29.85 -16.94 -6.76
CA GLN A 7 -29.62 -17.93 -7.81
C GLN A 7 -29.32 -17.31 -9.18
N SER A 8 -29.97 -16.19 -9.51
CA SER A 8 -29.73 -15.46 -10.75
C SER A 8 -28.34 -14.83 -10.76
N HIS A 9 -27.94 -14.17 -9.66
CA HIS A 9 -26.62 -13.57 -9.51
C HIS A 9 -25.50 -14.62 -9.61
N ILE A 10 -25.61 -15.73 -8.86
CA ILE A 10 -24.65 -16.84 -8.92
C ILE A 10 -24.49 -17.34 -10.37
N ARG A 11 -25.60 -17.58 -11.08
CA ARG A 11 -25.56 -18.03 -12.49
C ARG A 11 -24.95 -17.01 -13.43
N SER A 12 -25.19 -15.71 -13.20
CA SER A 12 -24.64 -14.63 -14.01
C SER A 12 -23.12 -14.58 -13.87
N ILE A 13 -22.62 -14.59 -12.64
CA ILE A 13 -21.18 -14.57 -12.32
C ILE A 13 -20.50 -15.82 -12.87
N GLU A 14 -21.07 -17.00 -12.64
CA GLU A 14 -20.51 -18.27 -13.09
C GLU A 14 -20.33 -18.34 -14.61
N LYS A 15 -21.25 -17.74 -15.38
CA LYS A 15 -21.20 -17.71 -16.85
C LYS A 15 -20.37 -16.57 -17.42
N ASN A 16 -19.92 -15.62 -16.60
CA ASN A 16 -19.15 -14.48 -17.07
C ASN A 16 -17.69 -14.88 -17.30
N GLY A 17 -17.37 -15.34 -18.52
CA GLY A 17 -16.03 -15.78 -18.91
C GLY A 17 -14.93 -14.72 -18.71
N ILE A 18 -15.28 -13.44 -18.76
CA ILE A 18 -14.34 -12.32 -18.59
C ILE A 18 -13.66 -12.37 -17.21
N LEU A 19 -14.39 -12.78 -16.16
CA LEU A 19 -13.86 -12.87 -14.79
C LEU A 19 -12.73 -13.89 -14.68
N TYR A 20 -12.71 -14.89 -15.55
CA TYR A 20 -11.72 -15.97 -15.55
C TYR A 20 -10.46 -15.65 -16.37
N GLU A 21 -10.40 -14.48 -17.01
CA GLU A 21 -9.21 -14.00 -17.72
C GLU A 21 -8.34 -13.15 -16.77
N GLU A 22 -7.04 -13.45 -16.68
CA GLU A 22 -6.10 -12.78 -15.74
C GLU A 22 -6.17 -11.24 -15.80
N LYS A 23 -6.25 -10.67 -17.01
CA LYS A 23 -6.25 -9.21 -17.27
C LYS A 23 -7.43 -8.46 -16.65
N ASN A 24 -8.55 -9.13 -16.36
CA ASN A 24 -9.75 -8.48 -15.82
C ASN A 24 -9.77 -8.51 -14.29
N PHE A 25 -8.64 -8.13 -13.67
CA PHE A 25 -8.49 -8.14 -12.22
C PHE A 25 -9.55 -7.28 -11.51
N ASP A 26 -9.72 -6.03 -11.93
CA ASP A 26 -10.70 -5.10 -11.32
C ASP A 26 -12.11 -5.70 -11.25
N LYS A 27 -12.61 -6.21 -12.38
CA LYS A 27 -13.95 -6.84 -12.45
C LYS A 27 -14.05 -8.11 -11.60
N ARG A 28 -12.94 -8.84 -11.47
CA ARG A 28 -12.89 -10.08 -10.69
C ARG A 28 -12.94 -9.77 -9.19
N ILE A 29 -12.23 -8.74 -8.72
CA ILE A 29 -12.32 -8.27 -7.34
C ILE A 29 -13.73 -7.82 -7.00
N GLU A 30 -14.35 -6.99 -7.85
CA GLU A 30 -15.75 -6.58 -7.65
C GLU A 30 -16.71 -7.79 -7.55
N ALA A 31 -16.49 -8.81 -8.37
CA ALA A 31 -17.28 -10.04 -8.32
C ALA A 31 -17.02 -10.86 -7.06
N ILE A 32 -15.77 -10.98 -6.60
CA ILE A 32 -15.40 -11.67 -5.35
C ILE A 32 -16.06 -10.98 -4.15
N ASP A 33 -15.96 -9.66 -4.06
CA ASP A 33 -16.59 -8.87 -2.99
C ASP A 33 -18.11 -9.00 -3.01
N PHE A 34 -18.71 -8.95 -4.20
CA PHE A 34 -20.15 -9.17 -4.34
C PHE A 34 -20.56 -10.58 -3.88
N ILE A 35 -19.77 -11.61 -4.21
CA ILE A 35 -20.05 -12.98 -3.73
C ILE A 35 -19.97 -13.02 -2.21
N GLU A 36 -18.96 -12.41 -1.60
CA GLU A 36 -18.80 -12.45 -0.14
C GLU A 36 -19.95 -11.69 0.56
N PHE A 37 -20.02 -10.38 0.33
CA PHE A 37 -20.86 -9.49 1.14
C PHE A 37 -22.33 -9.47 0.74
N HIS A 38 -22.66 -9.86 -0.50
CA HIS A 38 -24.03 -9.79 -1.00
C HIS A 38 -24.66 -11.16 -1.27
N ILE A 39 -23.87 -12.22 -1.42
CA ILE A 39 -24.38 -13.57 -1.60
C ILE A 39 -24.15 -14.40 -0.34
N ILE A 40 -22.90 -14.59 0.10
CA ILE A 40 -22.55 -15.49 1.20
C ILE A 40 -23.14 -14.98 2.51
N ASP A 41 -22.86 -13.73 2.90
CA ASP A 41 -23.39 -13.14 4.14
C ASP A 41 -24.93 -13.21 4.20
N GLN A 42 -25.60 -12.93 3.08
CA GLN A 42 -27.06 -13.02 3.01
C GLN A 42 -27.57 -14.46 3.14
N LEU A 43 -26.86 -15.43 2.56
CA LEU A 43 -27.20 -16.85 2.70
C LEU A 43 -27.00 -17.31 4.15
N GLU A 44 -25.96 -16.86 4.83
CA GLU A 44 -25.73 -17.14 6.25
C GLU A 44 -26.85 -16.57 7.14
N ASP A 45 -27.25 -15.33 6.89
CA ASP A 45 -28.38 -14.68 7.57
C ASP A 45 -29.71 -15.43 7.37
N LEU A 46 -29.94 -16.00 6.19
CA LEU A 46 -31.14 -16.78 5.88
C LEU A 46 -31.07 -18.18 6.51
N LEU A 47 -29.89 -18.81 6.52
CA LEU A 47 -29.65 -20.12 7.14
C LEU A 47 -29.98 -20.11 8.63
N GLN A 48 -29.70 -19.01 9.33
CA GLN A 48 -30.05 -18.86 10.76
C GLN A 48 -31.56 -18.83 11.02
N LYS A 49 -32.38 -18.52 10.01
CA LYS A 49 -33.82 -18.24 10.15
C LYS A 49 -34.72 -19.35 9.57
N THR A 50 -34.15 -20.32 8.86
CA THR A 50 -34.92 -21.35 8.15
C THR A 50 -34.98 -22.68 8.93
N THR A 51 -36.03 -23.44 8.70
CA THR A 51 -36.19 -24.83 9.18
C THR A 51 -35.92 -25.88 8.10
N ALA A 52 -35.67 -25.45 6.85
CA ALA A 52 -35.33 -26.30 5.71
C ALA A 52 -34.12 -25.71 4.95
N PRO A 53 -32.87 -26.03 5.37
CA PRO A 53 -31.68 -25.31 4.94
C PRO A 53 -31.01 -25.88 3.68
N ASP A 54 -31.42 -27.05 3.18
CA ASP A 54 -30.70 -27.80 2.14
C ASP A 54 -30.45 -26.98 0.85
N GLU A 55 -31.45 -26.25 0.36
CA GLU A 55 -31.30 -25.40 -0.83
C GLU A 55 -30.30 -24.25 -0.58
N LEU A 56 -30.32 -23.65 0.61
CA LEU A 56 -29.43 -22.53 0.95
C LEU A 56 -27.98 -22.99 1.09
N HIS A 57 -27.74 -24.17 1.70
CA HIS A 57 -26.41 -24.76 1.75
C HIS A 57 -25.86 -25.05 0.35
N LEU A 58 -26.67 -25.63 -0.55
CA LEU A 58 -26.26 -25.87 -1.94
C LEU A 58 -25.89 -24.59 -2.69
N LEU A 59 -26.61 -23.49 -2.44
CA LEU A 59 -26.29 -22.19 -3.03
C LEU A 59 -25.02 -21.59 -2.46
N LYS A 60 -24.83 -21.70 -1.13
CA LYS A 60 -23.63 -21.23 -0.45
C LYS A 60 -22.39 -21.97 -0.98
N ASP A 61 -22.42 -23.30 -0.98
CA ASP A 61 -21.34 -24.15 -1.52
C ASP A 61 -21.00 -23.78 -2.97
N ARG A 62 -22.00 -23.46 -3.78
CA ARG A 62 -21.78 -23.05 -5.17
C ARG A 62 -21.13 -21.67 -5.26
N ALA A 63 -21.58 -20.71 -4.46
CA ALA A 63 -21.00 -19.37 -4.40
C ALA A 63 -19.53 -19.42 -3.94
N GLU A 64 -19.24 -20.17 -2.87
CA GLU A 64 -17.88 -20.38 -2.34
C GLU A 64 -16.96 -21.04 -3.37
N LYS A 65 -17.46 -22.04 -4.13
CA LYS A 65 -16.69 -22.66 -5.21
C LYS A 65 -16.35 -21.70 -6.35
N ILE A 66 -17.24 -20.76 -6.67
CA ILE A 66 -16.97 -19.74 -7.69
C ILE A 66 -15.93 -18.75 -7.14
N LYS A 67 -16.13 -18.25 -5.91
CA LYS A 67 -15.19 -17.35 -5.23
C LYS A 67 -13.78 -17.93 -5.21
N THR A 68 -13.63 -19.17 -4.72
CA THR A 68 -12.34 -19.89 -4.66
C THR A 68 -11.66 -19.97 -6.02
N LYS A 69 -12.41 -20.27 -7.09
CA LYS A 69 -11.85 -20.35 -8.46
C LYS A 69 -11.35 -19.00 -8.96
N LEU A 70 -12.03 -17.92 -8.62
CA LEU A 70 -11.61 -16.56 -8.98
C LEU A 70 -10.35 -16.17 -8.19
N GLU A 71 -10.32 -16.41 -6.87
CA GLU A 71 -9.16 -16.16 -6.02
C GLU A 71 -7.92 -16.99 -6.44
N GLU A 72 -8.12 -18.22 -6.93
CA GLU A 72 -7.04 -19.05 -7.48
C GLU A 72 -6.37 -18.41 -8.71
N ILE A 73 -7.11 -17.66 -9.53
CA ILE A 73 -6.56 -16.94 -10.67
C ILE A 73 -5.66 -15.81 -10.18
N ASP A 74 -6.12 -15.04 -9.18
CA ASP A 74 -5.34 -13.95 -8.59
C ASP A 74 -4.08 -14.48 -7.90
N SER A 75 -4.19 -15.57 -7.15
CA SER A 75 -3.04 -16.22 -6.51
C SER A 75 -1.98 -16.64 -7.54
N LYS A 76 -2.38 -17.27 -8.65
CA LYS A 76 -1.47 -17.66 -9.74
C LYS A 76 -0.87 -16.44 -10.45
N LEU A 77 -1.68 -15.41 -10.69
CA LEU A 77 -1.23 -14.14 -11.26
C LEU A 77 -0.13 -13.54 -10.38
N PHE A 78 -0.37 -13.34 -9.08
CA PHE A 78 0.61 -12.74 -8.19
C PHE A 78 1.87 -13.59 -8.03
N GLN A 79 1.77 -14.93 -8.02
CA GLN A 79 2.93 -15.81 -8.04
C GLN A 79 3.84 -15.57 -9.26
N LYS A 80 3.23 -15.42 -10.44
CA LYS A 80 3.95 -15.10 -11.69
C LYS A 80 4.58 -13.70 -11.62
N LEU A 81 3.84 -12.68 -11.21
CA LEU A 81 4.38 -11.31 -11.13
C LEU A 81 5.53 -11.20 -10.12
N ARG A 82 5.42 -11.86 -8.96
CA ARG A 82 6.53 -11.96 -8.00
C ARG A 82 7.75 -12.68 -8.58
N ALA A 83 7.57 -13.67 -9.47
CA ALA A 83 8.69 -14.33 -10.14
C ALA A 83 9.38 -13.40 -11.14
N ASP A 84 8.62 -12.55 -11.85
CA ASP A 84 9.17 -11.55 -12.75
C ASP A 84 9.94 -10.46 -12.00
N ILE A 85 9.40 -9.95 -10.88
CA ILE A 85 10.10 -9.01 -9.99
C ILE A 85 11.42 -9.60 -9.48
N ARG A 86 11.39 -10.81 -8.92
CA ARG A 86 12.58 -11.49 -8.39
C ARG A 86 13.71 -11.64 -9.41
N SER A 87 13.35 -11.78 -10.68
CA SER A 87 14.31 -11.94 -11.78
C SER A 87 14.99 -10.66 -12.22
N GLY A 88 14.61 -9.50 -11.66
CA GLY A 88 15.13 -8.19 -12.02
C GLY A 88 14.62 -7.65 -13.37
N ARG A 89 13.64 -8.32 -13.98
CA ARG A 89 13.05 -7.95 -15.30
C ARG A 89 11.92 -6.92 -15.20
N CYS A 90 11.70 -6.33 -14.03
CA CYS A 90 10.51 -5.54 -13.76
C CYS A 90 10.82 -4.46 -12.72
N ALA A 91 11.39 -3.35 -13.18
CA ALA A 91 11.65 -2.15 -12.38
C ALA A 91 11.34 -0.88 -13.20
N GLY A 92 11.18 0.25 -12.53
CA GLY A 92 10.90 1.54 -13.15
C GLY A 92 9.62 1.52 -14.01
N ASN A 93 9.76 1.98 -15.24
CA ASN A 93 8.66 2.05 -16.21
C ASN A 93 8.10 0.66 -16.58
N GLU A 94 8.91 -0.40 -16.52
CA GLU A 94 8.44 -1.76 -16.80
C GLU A 94 7.51 -2.25 -15.70
N PHE A 95 7.82 -1.93 -14.44
CA PHE A 95 6.94 -2.21 -13.30
C PHE A 95 5.63 -1.44 -13.42
N LYS A 96 5.67 -0.12 -13.68
CA LYS A 96 4.47 0.69 -13.91
C LYS A 96 3.61 0.13 -15.05
N ALA A 97 4.23 -0.22 -16.18
CA ALA A 97 3.54 -0.81 -17.33
C ALA A 97 2.97 -2.21 -17.06
N MET A 98 3.57 -2.99 -16.14
CA MET A 98 3.03 -4.27 -15.70
C MET A 98 1.74 -4.08 -14.91
N ILE A 99 1.71 -3.16 -13.94
CA ILE A 99 0.53 -2.89 -13.10
C ILE A 99 -0.63 -2.35 -13.96
N ASN A 100 -0.35 -1.43 -14.89
CA ASN A 100 -1.32 -0.86 -15.83
C ASN A 100 -2.08 -1.87 -16.71
N LYS A 101 -1.62 -3.13 -16.79
CA LYS A 101 -2.33 -4.19 -17.53
C LYS A 101 -3.53 -4.75 -16.77
N TYR A 102 -3.57 -4.53 -15.45
CA TYR A 102 -4.52 -5.18 -14.55
C TYR A 102 -5.39 -4.19 -13.78
N VAL A 103 -4.86 -3.00 -13.49
CA VAL A 103 -5.55 -1.94 -12.73
C VAL A 103 -5.39 -0.62 -13.47
N ASP A 104 -6.44 0.19 -13.49
CA ASP A 104 -6.39 1.55 -14.03
C ASP A 104 -5.60 2.49 -13.10
N LEU A 105 -4.40 2.88 -13.53
CA LEU A 105 -3.56 3.87 -12.83
C LEU A 105 -3.86 5.31 -13.27
N ASP A 106 -5.07 5.68 -13.69
CA ASP A 106 -5.35 7.10 -13.97
C ASP A 106 -5.11 7.97 -12.72
N LEU A 107 -3.92 8.58 -12.65
CA LEU A 107 -3.47 9.43 -11.55
C LEU A 107 -4.10 10.83 -11.64
N ASN A 108 -4.73 11.17 -12.76
CA ASN A 108 -5.36 12.47 -13.01
C ASN A 108 -6.85 12.48 -12.68
N ASP A 109 -7.43 11.35 -12.27
CA ASP A 109 -8.84 11.32 -11.89
C ASP A 109 -9.08 12.08 -10.58
N SER A 110 -9.62 13.29 -10.74
CA SER A 110 -10.02 14.21 -9.67
C SER A 110 -11.00 13.62 -8.65
N GLN A 111 -11.71 12.53 -8.97
CA GLN A 111 -12.58 11.85 -8.01
C GLN A 111 -11.78 11.06 -6.95
N HIS A 112 -10.66 10.46 -7.35
CA HIS A 112 -9.78 9.69 -6.48
C HIS A 112 -8.85 10.58 -5.64
N GLN A 113 -8.53 11.79 -6.12
CA GLN A 113 -7.74 12.79 -5.36
C GLN A 113 -8.53 13.46 -4.21
N GLN A 114 -9.85 13.26 -4.14
CA GLN A 114 -10.71 13.86 -3.11
C GLN A 114 -11.16 12.86 -2.02
N GLN A 115 -11.00 11.56 -2.25
CA GLN A 115 -11.36 10.53 -1.28
C GLN A 115 -10.10 9.92 -0.67
N ALA A 116 -9.91 10.16 0.63
CA ALA A 116 -9.03 9.36 1.46
C ALA A 116 -9.61 7.93 1.49
N GLY A 117 -9.08 7.04 0.65
CA GLY A 117 -9.60 5.69 0.52
C GLY A 117 -8.58 4.74 -0.09
N TYR A 118 -8.84 3.45 0.11
CA TYR A 118 -8.14 2.38 -0.58
C TYR A 118 -8.98 1.92 -1.76
N ASP A 119 -8.35 1.59 -2.88
CA ASP A 119 -9.02 1.16 -4.10
C ASP A 119 -8.47 -0.18 -4.64
N ASN A 120 -8.85 -0.54 -5.86
CA ASN A 120 -8.38 -1.78 -6.48
C ASN A 120 -6.85 -1.83 -6.65
N LEU A 121 -6.16 -0.68 -6.75
CA LEU A 121 -4.71 -0.65 -6.78
C LEU A 121 -4.15 -1.11 -5.44
N ASP A 122 -4.71 -0.65 -4.32
CA ASP A 122 -4.30 -1.12 -3.00
C ASP A 122 -4.52 -2.61 -2.83
N ILE A 123 -5.68 -3.13 -3.26
CA ILE A 123 -5.97 -4.57 -3.24
C ILE A 123 -4.94 -5.34 -4.09
N PHE A 124 -4.60 -4.82 -5.27
CA PHE A 124 -3.61 -5.43 -6.16
C PHE A 124 -2.21 -5.44 -5.53
N ILE A 125 -1.74 -4.31 -4.98
CA ILE A 125 -0.42 -4.23 -4.34
C ILE A 125 -0.38 -5.11 -3.08
N ASN A 126 -1.47 -5.18 -2.31
CA ASN A 126 -1.60 -6.11 -1.18
C ASN A 126 -1.40 -7.56 -1.65
N GLY A 127 -2.13 -8.00 -2.68
CA GLY A 127 -2.00 -9.35 -3.21
C GLY A 127 -0.61 -9.65 -3.79
N LEU A 128 0.05 -8.62 -4.35
CA LEU A 128 1.39 -8.73 -4.89
C LEU A 128 2.45 -8.91 -3.80
N PHE A 129 2.38 -8.13 -2.71
CA PHE A 129 3.42 -8.05 -1.68
C PHE A 129 3.18 -8.88 -0.43
N SER A 130 1.93 -9.26 -0.13
CA SER A 130 1.56 -9.90 1.14
C SER A 130 1.22 -11.38 0.94
N PRO A 131 2.23 -12.27 0.83
CA PRO A 131 2.01 -13.71 0.82
C PRO A 131 1.66 -14.25 2.22
N GLN A 132 1.89 -13.46 3.27
CA GLN A 132 1.72 -13.84 4.67
C GLN A 132 0.70 -12.91 5.36
N ALA A 133 0.01 -13.44 6.36
CA ALA A 133 -0.91 -12.68 7.20
C ALA A 133 -0.17 -11.52 7.90
N MET A 134 -0.86 -10.39 8.03
CA MET A 134 -0.33 -9.24 8.77
C MET A 134 -0.06 -9.65 10.23
N PRO A 135 1.16 -9.40 10.76
CA PRO A 135 1.47 -9.73 12.13
C PRO A 135 0.74 -8.78 13.10
N GLU A 136 0.55 -9.24 14.33
CA GLU A 136 0.08 -8.39 15.42
C GLU A 136 1.20 -7.48 15.93
N GLN A 137 0.83 -6.29 16.39
CA GLN A 137 1.75 -5.36 17.03
C GLN A 137 2.21 -5.93 18.38
N THR A 138 3.50 -5.83 18.69
CA THR A 138 4.10 -6.39 19.90
C THR A 138 4.58 -5.34 20.91
N LYS A 139 4.75 -4.09 20.47
CA LYS A 139 5.10 -2.95 21.33
C LYS A 139 3.91 -2.03 21.54
N GLU A 140 3.78 -1.51 22.75
CA GLU A 140 2.87 -0.41 23.03
C GLU A 140 3.40 0.89 22.41
N LEU A 141 2.48 1.70 21.88
CA LEU A 141 2.78 3.01 21.33
C LEU A 141 2.97 4.03 22.45
N GLU A 142 3.99 4.88 22.32
CA GLU A 142 4.08 6.10 23.12
C GLU A 142 2.96 7.08 22.73
N PRO A 143 2.52 8.00 23.62
CA PRO A 143 1.36 8.89 23.38
C PRO A 143 1.41 9.73 22.09
N GLU A 144 2.61 10.00 21.59
CA GLU A 144 2.86 10.79 20.39
C GLU A 144 3.11 9.96 19.12
N MET A 145 3.15 8.63 19.24
CA MET A 145 3.20 7.73 18.10
C MET A 145 1.79 7.51 17.54
N VAL A 146 1.70 7.30 16.23
CA VAL A 146 0.44 7.02 15.53
C VAL A 146 0.37 5.53 15.21
N TYR A 147 -0.82 4.95 15.33
CA TYR A 147 -1.04 3.54 14.97
C TYR A 147 -0.78 3.33 13.48
N TYR A 148 -0.39 2.11 13.13
CA TYR A 148 -0.09 1.78 11.74
C TYR A 148 -1.32 2.01 10.84
N GLN A 149 -1.11 2.86 9.84
CA GLN A 149 -2.02 3.06 8.73
C GLN A 149 -1.22 2.90 7.44
N LYS A 150 -1.80 2.19 6.49
CA LYS A 150 -1.14 1.93 5.21
C LYS A 150 -1.24 3.16 4.30
N THR A 151 -0.11 3.58 3.73
CA THR A 151 -0.11 4.61 2.68
C THR A 151 -0.83 4.07 1.43
N PRO A 152 -1.87 4.74 0.92
CA PRO A 152 -2.52 4.33 -0.33
C PRO A 152 -1.49 4.22 -1.45
N ALA A 153 -1.54 3.14 -2.22
CA ALA A 153 -0.56 2.84 -3.26
C ALA A 153 -0.44 3.99 -4.27
N ARG A 154 -1.56 4.63 -4.65
CA ARG A 154 -1.57 5.78 -5.56
C ARG A 154 -0.67 6.93 -5.11
N VAL A 155 -0.59 7.19 -3.80
CA VAL A 155 0.27 8.25 -3.25
C VAL A 155 1.75 7.95 -3.54
N VAL A 156 2.15 6.68 -3.53
CA VAL A 156 3.52 6.27 -3.85
C VAL A 156 3.80 6.38 -5.35
N PHE A 157 2.82 6.05 -6.20
CA PHE A 157 2.93 6.27 -7.65
C PHE A 157 3.01 7.76 -8.00
N GLU A 158 2.18 8.60 -7.38
CA GLU A 158 2.24 10.06 -7.51
C GLU A 158 3.61 10.61 -7.08
N MET A 159 4.13 10.15 -5.94
CA MET A 159 5.47 10.52 -5.47
C MET A 159 6.56 10.18 -6.49
N ALA A 160 6.50 8.99 -7.10
CA ALA A 160 7.46 8.56 -8.11
C ALA A 160 7.35 9.31 -9.45
N GLU A 161 6.26 10.03 -9.71
CA GLU A 161 6.12 10.94 -10.88
C GLU A 161 6.54 12.37 -10.53
N LEU A 162 6.25 12.82 -9.30
CA LEU A 162 6.49 14.19 -8.85
C LEU A 162 7.97 14.46 -8.54
N VAL A 163 8.66 13.46 -8.01
CA VAL A 163 10.03 13.61 -7.51
C VAL A 163 11.02 13.14 -8.58
N PRO A 164 11.99 13.98 -8.98
CA PRO A 164 13.01 13.61 -9.96
C PRO A 164 14.12 12.78 -9.29
N PHE A 165 13.81 11.52 -8.97
CA PHE A 165 14.78 10.58 -8.40
C PHE A 165 16.00 10.37 -9.30
N THR A 166 17.17 10.25 -8.70
CA THR A 166 18.46 9.97 -9.32
C THR A 166 19.07 8.70 -8.72
N GLU A 167 20.05 8.09 -9.41
CA GLU A 167 20.69 6.86 -8.93
C GLU A 167 21.51 7.09 -7.65
N GLU A 168 21.88 8.34 -7.37
CA GLU A 168 22.59 8.76 -6.15
C GLU A 168 21.66 8.94 -4.94
N ASP A 169 20.34 8.93 -5.14
CA ASP A 169 19.40 9.14 -4.04
C ASP A 169 19.29 7.93 -3.12
N VAL A 170 19.21 8.22 -1.83
CA VAL A 170 18.88 7.24 -0.79
C VAL A 170 17.61 7.69 -0.11
N PHE A 171 16.55 6.92 -0.32
CA PHE A 171 15.23 7.20 0.22
C PHE A 171 15.04 6.58 1.60
N PHE A 172 14.52 7.36 2.54
CA PHE A 172 14.13 6.89 3.87
C PHE A 172 12.62 6.94 4.04
N ASP A 173 12.03 5.82 4.45
CA ASP A 173 10.62 5.71 4.82
C ASP A 173 10.50 5.67 6.35
N LEU A 174 10.03 6.77 6.96
CA LEU A 174 9.98 6.92 8.42
C LEU A 174 8.62 6.44 8.96
N GLY A 175 8.65 5.38 9.77
CA GLY A 175 7.44 4.62 10.12
C GLY A 175 7.02 3.70 8.98
N SER A 176 7.98 2.96 8.42
CA SER A 176 7.80 2.16 7.20
C SER A 176 6.78 1.02 7.31
N GLY A 177 6.34 0.68 8.51
CA GLY A 177 5.32 -0.32 8.79
C GLY A 177 5.64 -1.67 8.15
N LEU A 178 4.71 -2.17 7.34
CA LEU A 178 4.87 -3.44 6.60
C LEU A 178 5.74 -3.31 5.33
N GLY A 179 6.33 -2.15 5.07
CA GLY A 179 7.33 -1.93 4.04
C GLY A 179 6.80 -1.64 2.63
N GLN A 180 5.49 -1.43 2.44
CA GLN A 180 4.92 -1.19 1.11
C GLN A 180 5.55 0.02 0.41
N VAL A 181 5.66 1.16 1.09
CA VAL A 181 6.19 2.38 0.47
C VAL A 181 7.65 2.14 0.06
N ALA A 182 8.47 1.64 0.98
CA ALA A 182 9.86 1.31 0.70
C ALA A 182 10.05 0.39 -0.52
N MET A 183 9.28 -0.71 -0.61
CA MET A 183 9.35 -1.64 -1.73
C MET A 183 8.84 -1.03 -3.03
N LEU A 184 7.72 -0.28 -3.00
CA LEU A 184 7.18 0.39 -4.18
C LEU A 184 8.15 1.45 -4.71
N VAL A 185 8.73 2.28 -3.85
CA VAL A 185 9.70 3.32 -4.27
C VAL A 185 10.87 2.67 -4.99
N ASN A 186 11.46 1.62 -4.42
CA ASN A 186 12.55 0.92 -5.08
C ASN A 186 12.12 0.31 -6.43
N LEU A 187 10.95 -0.34 -6.50
CA LEU A 187 10.45 -0.92 -7.75
C LEU A 187 10.12 0.13 -8.81
N LEU A 188 9.69 1.33 -8.41
CA LEU A 188 9.27 2.40 -9.31
C LEU A 188 10.43 3.29 -9.77
N THR A 189 11.53 3.35 -9.02
CA THR A 189 12.60 4.34 -9.23
C THR A 189 14.00 3.73 -9.31
N GLY A 190 14.20 2.53 -8.76
CA GLY A 190 15.50 1.86 -8.70
C GLY A 190 16.43 2.33 -7.57
N VAL A 191 16.08 3.39 -6.83
CA VAL A 191 16.94 3.97 -5.79
C VAL A 191 17.10 3.04 -4.58
N THR A 192 18.17 3.21 -3.82
CA THR A 192 18.35 2.52 -2.53
C THR A 192 17.32 3.05 -1.52
N VAL A 193 16.67 2.15 -0.80
CA VAL A 193 15.61 2.50 0.15
C VAL A 193 15.87 1.91 1.54
N LYS A 194 15.67 2.73 2.57
CA LYS A 194 15.77 2.36 3.98
C LYS A 194 14.47 2.66 4.72
N GLY A 195 13.76 1.63 5.17
CA GLY A 195 12.62 1.78 6.07
C GLY A 195 13.05 1.80 7.53
N VAL A 196 12.64 2.81 8.28
CA VAL A 196 12.82 2.89 9.73
C VAL A 196 11.49 2.51 10.38
N GLU A 197 11.50 1.48 11.22
CA GLU A 197 10.28 0.96 11.85
C GLU A 197 10.50 0.63 13.33
N PHE A 198 9.60 1.11 14.19
CA PHE A 198 9.67 0.93 15.63
C PHE A 198 9.20 -0.46 16.08
N GLU A 199 8.13 -0.97 15.48
CA GLU A 199 7.51 -2.26 15.78
C GLU A 199 8.33 -3.43 15.18
N PRO A 200 8.94 -4.30 16.00
CA PRO A 200 9.77 -5.40 15.52
C PRO A 200 9.03 -6.35 14.58
N ALA A 201 7.78 -6.71 14.88
CA ALA A 201 7.02 -7.65 14.07
C ALA A 201 6.73 -7.10 12.66
N PHE A 202 6.49 -5.79 12.54
CA PHE A 202 6.29 -5.12 11.26
C PHE A 202 7.59 -5.03 10.47
N CYS A 203 8.70 -4.68 11.15
CA CYS A 203 10.01 -4.62 10.54
C CYS A 203 10.45 -5.98 9.99
N ASP A 204 10.27 -7.05 10.76
CA ASP A 204 10.63 -8.42 10.33
C ASP A 204 9.74 -8.90 9.19
N TYR A 205 8.44 -8.59 9.22
CA TYR A 205 7.54 -8.83 8.09
C TYR A 205 8.01 -8.14 6.81
N ALA A 206 8.36 -6.85 6.91
CA ALA A 206 8.85 -6.06 5.79
C ALA A 206 10.16 -6.61 5.21
N ARG A 207 11.10 -7.03 6.07
CA ARG A 207 12.35 -7.72 5.67
C ARG A 207 12.07 -9.00 4.88
N ASN A 208 11.14 -9.82 5.37
CA ASN A 208 10.77 -11.06 4.70
C ASN A 208 10.14 -10.79 3.33
N CYS A 209 9.23 -9.82 3.23
CA CYS A 209 8.61 -9.44 1.96
C CYS A 209 9.65 -8.96 0.93
N ALA A 210 10.56 -8.07 1.33
CA ALA A 210 11.63 -7.59 0.45
C ALA A 210 12.59 -8.72 0.03
N ALA A 211 12.94 -9.63 0.95
CA ALA A 211 13.77 -10.80 0.64
C ALA A 211 13.08 -11.76 -0.33
N GLU A 212 11.79 -12.04 -0.15
CA GLU A 212 11.00 -12.88 -1.05
C GLU A 212 10.87 -12.27 -2.46
N LEU A 213 10.95 -10.95 -2.59
CA LEU A 213 10.96 -10.24 -3.86
C LEU A 213 12.37 -10.02 -4.43
N ASN A 214 13.43 -10.45 -3.73
CA ASN A 214 14.83 -10.23 -4.10
C ASN A 214 15.20 -8.74 -4.26
N LEU A 215 14.64 -7.88 -3.41
CA LEU A 215 14.92 -6.44 -3.40
C LEU A 215 16.13 -6.13 -2.52
N SER A 216 17.34 -6.35 -3.04
CA SER A 216 18.58 -6.18 -2.27
C SER A 216 18.81 -4.75 -1.80
N GLU A 217 18.33 -3.77 -2.56
CA GLU A 217 18.47 -2.33 -2.30
C GLU A 217 17.42 -1.78 -1.34
N VAL A 218 16.52 -2.63 -0.81
CA VAL A 218 15.54 -2.26 0.22
C VAL A 218 15.97 -2.85 1.56
N LYS A 219 16.26 -2.00 2.53
CA LYS A 219 16.67 -2.39 3.89
C LYS A 219 15.66 -1.87 4.91
N PHE A 220 15.43 -2.65 5.96
CA PHE A 220 14.59 -2.22 7.09
C PHE A 220 15.37 -2.25 8.40
N ILE A 221 15.30 -1.15 9.13
CA ILE A 221 16.02 -0.90 10.37
C ILE A 221 14.98 -0.85 11.49
N ASN A 222 15.05 -1.81 12.42
CA ASN A 222 14.16 -1.81 13.58
C ASN A 222 14.76 -0.91 14.65
N THR A 223 14.30 0.33 14.70
CA THR A 223 14.77 1.32 15.67
C THR A 223 13.72 2.40 15.85
N ASP A 224 13.82 3.14 16.95
CA ASP A 224 13.11 4.39 17.08
C ASP A 224 13.65 5.42 16.08
N ALA A 225 12.76 6.16 15.41
CA ALA A 225 13.14 7.19 14.45
C ALA A 225 13.98 8.33 15.08
N ARG A 226 13.85 8.57 16.39
CA ARG A 226 14.70 9.53 17.13
C ARG A 226 16.16 9.08 17.22
N GLN A 227 16.43 7.78 17.04
CA GLN A 227 17.74 7.15 17.23
C GLN A 227 18.38 6.63 15.94
N ALA A 228 17.67 6.70 14.81
CA ALA A 228 18.17 6.22 13.54
C ALA A 228 19.32 7.10 12.99
N ASP A 229 20.22 6.47 12.24
CA ASP A 229 21.28 7.16 11.50
C ASP A 229 20.76 7.54 10.10
N TYR A 230 20.70 8.85 9.84
CA TYR A 230 20.18 9.45 8.61
C TYR A 230 21.28 9.96 7.68
N SER A 231 22.56 9.74 8.00
CA SER A 231 23.70 10.36 7.31
C SER A 231 23.81 10.06 5.81
N GLU A 232 23.25 8.95 5.34
CA GLU A 232 23.21 8.61 3.92
C GLU A 232 21.97 9.15 3.17
N GLY A 233 20.95 9.63 3.90
CA GLY A 233 19.64 9.95 3.31
C GLY A 233 19.60 11.26 2.55
N THR A 234 19.02 11.23 1.35
CA THR A 234 18.80 12.42 0.52
C THR A 234 17.31 12.79 0.43
N ILE A 235 16.42 11.80 0.56
CA ILE A 235 14.97 11.96 0.46
C ILE A 235 14.31 11.23 1.63
N PHE A 236 13.43 11.89 2.36
CA PHE A 236 12.74 11.33 3.53
C PHE A 236 11.23 11.41 3.34
N PHE A 237 10.51 10.33 3.61
CA PHE A 237 9.05 10.27 3.52
C PHE A 237 8.42 10.02 4.89
N MET A 238 7.29 10.68 5.14
CA MET A 238 6.48 10.51 6.34
C MET A 238 4.98 10.51 6.00
N PHE A 239 4.26 9.47 6.41
CA PHE A 239 2.79 9.48 6.49
C PHE A 239 2.33 9.59 7.94
N THR A 240 2.62 10.74 8.57
CA THR A 240 2.24 11.04 9.98
C THR A 240 2.56 9.89 10.97
N PRO A 241 3.80 9.37 11.02
CA PRO A 241 4.16 8.26 11.91
C PRO A 241 4.13 8.64 13.40
N PHE A 242 4.31 9.93 13.69
CA PHE A 242 4.34 10.52 15.03
C PHE A 242 4.01 12.02 14.93
N LYS A 243 3.82 12.66 16.08
CA LYS A 243 3.51 14.10 16.25
C LYS A 243 4.27 14.68 17.43
N GLY A 244 4.16 15.99 17.66
CA GLY A 244 4.61 16.60 18.92
C GLY A 244 6.13 16.53 19.11
N GLU A 245 6.58 16.26 20.34
CA GLU A 245 8.01 16.25 20.68
C GLU A 245 8.81 15.23 19.86
N ILE A 246 8.25 14.04 19.61
CA ILE A 246 8.91 13.03 18.74
C ILE A 246 9.13 13.59 17.33
N MET A 247 8.13 14.27 16.75
CA MET A 247 8.27 14.88 15.42
C MET A 247 9.35 15.97 15.41
N GLN A 248 9.39 16.82 16.45
CA GLN A 248 10.41 17.87 16.56
C GLN A 248 11.83 17.29 16.70
N GLU A 249 12.02 16.22 17.47
CA GLU A 249 13.31 15.55 17.60
C GLU A 249 13.81 14.97 16.28
N VAL A 250 12.92 14.29 15.53
CA VAL A 250 13.26 13.74 14.21
C VAL A 250 13.57 14.85 13.22
N LEU A 251 12.75 15.92 13.16
CA LEU A 251 13.04 17.07 12.29
C LEU A 251 14.35 17.77 12.66
N ALA A 252 14.69 17.83 13.95
CA ALA A 252 15.98 18.36 14.39
C ALA A 252 17.16 17.47 13.97
N ALA A 253 16.99 16.14 13.91
CA ALA A 253 17.98 15.23 13.35
C ALA A 253 18.14 15.45 11.84
N LEU A 254 17.04 15.49 11.08
CA LEU A 254 17.08 15.74 9.63
C LEU A 254 17.65 17.13 9.29
N ARG A 255 17.41 18.14 10.14
CA ARG A 255 18.03 19.47 9.98
C ARG A 255 19.54 19.41 10.09
N LYS A 256 20.13 18.50 10.89
CA LYS A 256 21.59 18.37 10.95
C LYS A 256 22.15 17.82 9.65
N GLU A 257 21.47 16.82 9.08
CA GLU A 257 21.86 16.24 7.79
C GLU A 257 21.74 17.27 6.66
N SER A 258 20.72 18.14 6.70
CA SER A 258 20.55 19.20 5.70
C SER A 258 21.68 20.25 5.69
N LEU A 259 22.47 20.34 6.76
CA LEU A 259 23.66 21.19 6.81
C LEU A 259 24.86 20.57 6.07
N LEU A 260 24.86 19.25 5.84
CA LEU A 260 25.91 18.53 5.15
C LEU A 260 25.63 18.40 3.65
N GLY A 261 24.35 18.36 3.27
CA GLY A 261 23.91 18.28 1.89
C GLY A 261 22.44 18.65 1.76
N LYS A 262 22.02 19.00 0.54
CA LYS A 262 20.62 19.32 0.28
C LYS A 262 19.77 18.05 0.41
N ILE A 263 18.69 18.13 1.17
CA ILE A 263 17.74 17.02 1.34
C ILE A 263 16.32 17.41 0.90
N MET A 264 15.50 16.40 0.68
CA MET A 264 14.07 16.53 0.41
C MET A 264 13.26 15.82 1.49
N ILE A 265 12.16 16.44 1.93
CA ILE A 265 11.20 15.80 2.83
C ILE A 265 9.84 15.78 2.12
N ILE A 266 9.24 14.60 2.06
CA ILE A 266 7.96 14.35 1.43
C ILE A 266 6.98 13.94 2.52
N THR A 267 5.85 14.62 2.59
CA THR A 267 4.84 14.34 3.61
C THR A 267 3.49 14.03 2.99
N TYR A 268 2.76 13.17 3.68
CA TYR A 268 1.35 12.90 3.45
C TYR A 268 0.62 12.92 4.80
N GLY A 269 -0.60 13.46 4.85
CA GLY A 269 -1.39 13.54 6.08
C GLY A 269 -1.04 14.73 7.00
N PRO A 270 -1.58 14.71 8.25
CA PRO A 270 -1.49 15.83 9.19
C PRO A 270 -0.09 16.35 9.51
N CYS A 271 0.95 15.50 9.46
CA CYS A 271 2.34 15.92 9.72
C CYS A 271 2.83 17.03 8.77
N THR A 272 2.23 17.16 7.58
CA THR A 272 2.57 18.18 6.59
C THR A 272 2.54 19.61 7.15
N ALA A 273 1.58 19.90 8.04
CA ALA A 273 1.47 21.22 8.65
C ALA A 273 2.68 21.53 9.54
N GLU A 274 3.13 20.56 10.33
CA GLU A 274 4.25 20.70 11.27
C GLU A 274 5.60 20.77 10.55
N VAL A 275 5.78 19.97 9.50
CA VAL A 275 6.96 20.07 8.60
C VAL A 275 6.98 21.42 7.90
N GLY A 276 5.83 21.93 7.46
CA GLY A 276 5.71 23.23 6.82
C GLY A 276 5.89 24.45 7.73
N LEU A 277 6.07 24.26 9.05
CA LEU A 277 6.44 25.33 10.00
C LEU A 277 7.95 25.49 10.15
N GLN A 278 8.75 24.57 9.61
CA GLN A 278 10.20 24.60 9.74
C GLN A 278 10.82 25.71 8.88
N ASP A 279 11.65 26.55 9.49
CA ASP A 279 12.29 27.71 8.85
C ASP A 279 13.36 27.35 7.81
N TRP A 280 13.86 26.12 7.88
CA TRP A 280 14.90 25.58 7.00
C TRP A 280 14.35 24.75 5.84
N LEU A 281 13.02 24.67 5.68
CA LEU A 281 12.35 23.95 4.61
C LEU A 281 11.51 24.90 3.76
N SER A 282 11.58 24.73 2.44
CA SER A 282 10.72 25.43 1.49
C SER A 282 9.90 24.42 0.69
N PRO A 283 8.57 24.59 0.55
CA PRO A 283 7.76 23.73 -0.29
C PRO A 283 8.13 23.94 -1.78
N VAL A 284 8.22 22.85 -2.54
CA VAL A 284 8.58 22.87 -3.98
C VAL A 284 7.40 23.35 -4.84
N SER A 285 6.16 23.08 -4.40
CA SER A 285 4.92 23.55 -5.02
C SER A 285 4.14 24.48 -4.10
N MET A 286 3.16 25.23 -4.66
CA MET A 286 2.28 26.05 -3.82
C MET A 286 1.59 25.18 -2.76
N LYS A 287 1.58 25.67 -1.52
CA LYS A 287 0.97 24.99 -0.38
C LYS A 287 -0.53 24.82 -0.65
N ASP A 288 -0.97 23.58 -0.69
CA ASP A 288 -2.38 23.21 -0.72
C ASP A 288 -2.80 22.93 0.72
N ASP A 289 -3.90 23.51 1.19
CA ASP A 289 -4.40 23.27 2.55
C ASP A 289 -5.03 21.87 2.70
N ASN A 290 -5.13 21.10 1.61
CA ASN A 290 -5.54 19.70 1.66
C ASN A 290 -4.45 18.82 2.28
N MET A 291 -4.68 18.37 3.52
CA MET A 291 -3.79 17.44 4.23
C MET A 291 -3.66 16.05 3.56
N TYR A 292 -4.53 15.70 2.62
CA TYR A 292 -4.48 14.46 1.84
C TYR A 292 -3.86 14.67 0.46
N LYS A 293 -2.91 15.61 0.36
CA LYS A 293 -2.10 15.81 -0.83
C LYS A 293 -0.64 15.63 -0.47
N LEU A 294 0.09 14.93 -1.33
CA LEU A 294 1.53 14.79 -1.20
C LEU A 294 2.18 16.18 -1.28
N THR A 295 3.03 16.50 -0.30
CA THR A 295 3.77 17.77 -0.28
C THR A 295 5.26 17.49 -0.23
N VAL A 296 6.01 18.16 -1.11
CA VAL A 296 7.46 18.03 -1.20
C VAL A 296 8.10 19.32 -0.68
N PHE A 297 8.99 19.17 0.29
CA PHE A 297 9.82 20.22 0.86
C PHE A 297 11.28 19.98 0.50
N THR A 298 12.03 21.05 0.31
CA THR A 298 13.48 21.00 0.13
C THR A 298 14.16 21.86 1.17
N SER A 299 15.33 21.42 1.64
CA SER A 299 16.13 22.23 2.55
C SER A 299 16.67 23.47 1.85
N CYS A 300 16.68 24.58 2.58
CA CYS A 300 17.24 25.87 2.17
C CYS A 300 18.77 25.84 2.10
#